data_AF-A0AAJ6BJ33-F1
#
_entry.id   AF-A0AAJ6BJ33-F1
#
_cell.length_a   1.000
_cell.length_b   1.000
_cell.length_c   1.000
_cell.angle_alpha   90.00
_cell.angle_beta   90.00
_cell.angle_gamma   90.00
#
_symmetry.space_group_name_H-M   'P 1'
#
loop_
_entity.id
_entity.type
_entity.pdbx_description
1 polymer ?
#
loop_
_entity_poly.entity_id
_entity_poly.type
_entity_poly.pdbx_seq_one_letter_code
_entity_poly.pdbx_strand_id
1 'polypeptide(L)'
;MVGDPRYIAAKRMVENGDITTFNQLFTIIPKSIVAADLGTQNVRFTMLMNHVERFTLQELFLVGNFFELEEKDIFQLAFNQYAEQRKNKLGK
;
A
#
# COMPACT_ATOMS: atom_id res chain seq x y z
N MET A 1 13.00 9.55 0.57
CA MET A 1 13.53 10.43 -0.51
C MET A 1 13.76 9.59 -1.75
N VAL A 2 13.25 10.05 -2.91
CA VAL A 2 13.27 9.36 -4.22
C VAL A 2 14.66 8.78 -4.52
N GLY A 3 14.73 7.46 -4.70
CA GLY A 3 15.97 6.71 -4.91
C GLY A 3 16.24 5.57 -3.92
N ASP A 4 15.37 5.33 -2.93
CA ASP A 4 15.51 4.13 -2.08
C ASP A 4 15.25 2.87 -2.95
N PRO A 5 16.23 1.94 -3.06
CA PRO A 5 16.10 0.73 -3.89
C PRO A 5 14.89 -0.13 -3.51
N ARG A 6 14.32 0.07 -2.32
CA ARG A 6 13.11 -0.64 -1.88
C ARG A 6 11.86 -0.20 -2.63
N TYR A 7 11.72 1.08 -3.02
CA TYR A 7 10.58 1.54 -3.83
C TYR A 7 10.64 0.95 -5.24
N ILE A 8 11.85 0.89 -5.83
CA ILE A 8 12.10 0.27 -7.14
C ILE A 8 11.82 -1.25 -7.09
N ALA A 9 12.23 -1.92 -6.02
CA ALA A 9 11.95 -3.34 -5.82
C ALA A 9 10.45 -3.60 -5.69
N ALA A 10 9.74 -2.79 -4.89
CA ALA A 10 8.29 -2.91 -4.74
C ALA A 10 7.55 -2.73 -6.07
N LYS A 11 7.94 -1.73 -6.88
CA LYS A 11 7.40 -1.53 -8.23
C LYS A 11 7.56 -2.76 -9.11
N ARG A 12 8.80 -3.28 -9.24
CA ARG A 12 9.06 -4.47 -10.05
C ARG A 12 8.27 -5.68 -9.60
N MET A 13 8.05 -5.84 -8.30
CA MET A 13 7.28 -6.95 -7.75
C MET A 13 5.77 -6.79 -7.99
N VAL A 14 5.25 -5.57 -8.06
CA VAL A 14 3.87 -5.32 -8.54
C VAL A 14 3.77 -5.66 -10.03
N GLU A 15 4.72 -5.20 -10.85
CA GLU A 15 4.74 -5.46 -12.29
C GLU A 15 4.89 -6.96 -12.62
N ASN A 16 5.69 -7.69 -11.84
CA ASN A 16 5.85 -9.14 -11.96
C ASN A 16 4.63 -9.93 -11.44
N GLY A 17 3.71 -9.28 -10.70
CA GLY A 17 2.55 -9.94 -10.09
C GLY A 17 2.85 -10.67 -8.77
N ASP A 18 4.05 -10.51 -8.20
CA ASP A 18 4.42 -11.06 -6.88
C ASP A 18 3.66 -10.34 -5.75
N ILE A 19 3.40 -9.04 -5.92
CA ILE A 19 2.59 -8.23 -5.01
C ILE A 19 1.21 -8.08 -5.61
N THR A 20 0.23 -8.71 -4.97
CA THR A 20 -1.18 -8.64 -5.40
C THR A 20 -2.03 -7.83 -4.43
N THR A 21 -1.48 -7.46 -3.26
CA THR A 21 -2.19 -6.76 -2.19
C THR A 21 -1.44 -5.53 -1.71
N PHE A 22 -2.20 -4.53 -1.25
CA PHE A 22 -1.65 -3.30 -0.70
C PHE A 22 -0.74 -3.55 0.51
N ASN A 23 -1.06 -4.48 1.41
CA ASN A 23 -0.20 -4.75 2.58
C ASN A 23 1.15 -5.37 2.23
N GLN A 24 1.24 -6.12 1.13
CA GLN A 24 2.51 -6.70 0.68
C GLN A 24 3.53 -5.63 0.28
N LEU A 25 3.11 -4.48 -0.24
CA LEU A 25 4.02 -3.34 -0.49
C LEU A 25 4.81 -2.97 0.77
N PHE A 26 4.17 -3.03 1.94
CA PHE A 26 4.77 -2.67 3.23
C PHE A 26 5.62 -3.78 3.86
N THR A 27 5.65 -4.97 3.26
CA THR A 27 6.62 -6.01 3.67
C THR A 27 8.01 -5.72 3.13
N ILE A 28 8.11 -5.02 1.99
CA ILE A 28 9.37 -4.62 1.37
C ILE A 28 9.83 -3.28 1.94
N ILE A 29 8.90 -2.34 2.08
CA ILE A 29 9.17 -1.01 2.62
C ILE A 29 8.54 -0.91 4.00
N PRO A 30 9.33 -0.70 5.06
CA PRO A 30 8.80 -0.52 6.40
C PRO A 30 7.76 0.60 6.44
N LYS A 31 6.58 0.29 7.01
CA LYS A 31 5.49 1.25 7.26
C LYS A 31 5.94 2.55 7.92
N SER A 32 6.96 2.51 8.78
CA SER A 32 7.48 3.69 9.47
C SER A 32 8.14 4.70 8.51
N ILE A 33 8.71 4.21 7.41
CA ILE A 33 9.32 5.05 6.37
C ILE A 33 8.20 5.68 5.54
N VAL A 34 7.25 4.88 5.08
CA VAL A 34 6.12 5.41 4.30
C VAL A 34 5.29 6.39 5.12
N ALA A 35 5.04 6.11 6.40
CA ALA A 35 4.31 7.01 7.29
C ALA A 35 5.04 8.34 7.52
N ALA A 36 6.37 8.30 7.67
CA ALA A 36 7.20 9.51 7.75
C ALA A 36 7.15 10.31 6.44
N ASP A 37 7.24 9.64 5.30
CA ASP A 37 7.15 10.26 3.96
C ASP A 37 5.73 10.81 3.68
N LEU A 38 4.68 10.13 4.13
CA LEU A 38 3.27 10.56 4.03
C LEU A 38 2.90 11.66 5.02
N GLY A 39 3.83 12.06 5.92
CA GLY A 39 3.57 13.00 7.00
C GLY A 39 2.47 12.55 7.97
N THR A 40 2.18 11.24 8.02
CA THR A 40 1.06 10.67 8.78
C THR A 40 1.56 9.92 10.00
N GLN A 41 0.80 9.99 11.11
CA GLN A 41 1.15 9.28 12.33
C GLN A 41 1.15 7.75 12.11
N ASN A 42 2.22 7.07 12.54
CA ASN A 42 2.39 5.61 12.44
C ASN A 42 1.18 4.79 12.92
N VAL A 43 0.48 5.30 13.95
CA VAL A 43 -0.72 4.68 14.52
C VAL A 43 -1.89 4.72 13.53
N ARG A 44 -2.11 5.89 12.90
CA ARG A 44 -3.13 6.04 11.85
C ARG A 44 -2.79 5.14 10.66
N PHE A 45 -1.53 5.11 10.23
CA PHE A 45 -1.10 4.25 9.13
C PHE A 45 -1.36 2.76 9.41
N THR A 46 -1.04 2.30 10.61
CA THR A 46 -1.30 0.91 11.03
C THR A 46 -2.80 0.59 11.06
N MET A 47 -3.64 1.53 11.51
CA MET A 47 -5.10 1.38 11.46
C MET A 47 -5.62 1.31 10.01
N LEU A 48 -5.10 2.15 9.12
CA LEU A 48 -5.48 2.16 7.71
C LEU A 48 -5.04 0.88 6.98
N MET A 49 -3.89 0.29 7.33
CA MET A 49 -3.48 -1.02 6.77
C MET A 49 -4.45 -2.16 7.14
N ASN A 50 -5.05 -2.10 8.34
CA ASN A 50 -6.07 -3.07 8.77
C ASN A 50 -7.46 -2.78 8.17
N HIS A 51 -7.67 -1.56 7.67
CA HIS A 51 -8.93 -1.07 7.12
C HIS A 51 -8.65 -0.27 5.86
N VAL A 52 -8.35 -0.98 4.76
CA VAL A 52 -7.97 -0.30 3.52
C VAL A 52 -9.11 0.58 2.98
N GLU A 53 -10.36 0.28 3.34
CA GLU A 53 -11.54 1.07 3.04
C GLU A 53 -11.54 2.48 3.64
N ARG A 54 -10.68 2.73 4.64
CA ARG A 54 -10.54 4.04 5.28
C ARG A 54 -9.48 4.92 4.62
N PHE A 55 -8.70 4.39 3.66
CA PHE A 55 -7.81 5.21 2.87
C PHE A 55 -8.61 6.12 1.95
N THR A 56 -8.23 7.39 1.91
CA THR A 56 -8.73 8.31 0.88
C THR A 56 -8.03 8.06 -0.46
N LEU A 57 -8.69 8.36 -1.57
CA LEU A 57 -8.07 8.27 -2.91
C LEU A 57 -6.80 9.12 -3.01
N GLN A 58 -6.80 10.30 -2.38
CA GLN A 58 -5.63 11.17 -2.35
C GLN A 58 -4.45 10.50 -1.64
N GLU A 59 -4.68 9.84 -0.49
CA GLU A 59 -3.63 9.08 0.20
C GLU A 59 -3.14 7.90 -0.65
N LEU A 60 -4.04 7.18 -1.33
CA LEU A 60 -3.66 6.09 -2.25
C LEU A 60 -2.79 6.58 -3.40
N PHE A 61 -3.16 7.68 -4.06
CA PHE A 61 -2.36 8.24 -5.15
C PHE A 61 -1.02 8.79 -4.66
N LEU A 62 -0.98 9.36 -3.45
CA LEU A 62 0.26 9.84 -2.85
C LEU A 62 1.20 8.68 -2.52
N VAL A 63 0.65 7.56 -2.01
CA VAL A 63 1.40 6.29 -1.89
C VAL A 63 1.85 5.81 -3.29
N GLY A 64 0.96 5.73 -4.27
CA GLY A 64 1.29 5.32 -5.64
C GLY A 64 2.47 6.11 -6.21
N ASN A 65 2.48 7.42 -6.02
CA ASN A 65 3.58 8.30 -6.41
C ASN A 65 4.90 7.97 -5.70
N PHE A 66 4.89 7.63 -4.41
CA PHE A 66 6.10 7.20 -3.71
C PHE A 66 6.65 5.88 -4.24
N PHE A 67 5.76 4.97 -4.63
CA PHE A 67 6.13 3.69 -5.20
C PHE A 67 6.34 3.74 -6.72
N GLU A 68 6.23 4.92 -7.34
CA GLU A 68 6.28 5.13 -8.79
C GLU A 68 5.34 4.20 -9.58
N LEU A 69 4.17 3.92 -8.99
CA LEU A 69 3.09 3.10 -9.56
C LEU A 69 2.02 4.01 -10.17
N GLU A 70 1.39 3.54 -11.25
CA GLU A 70 0.24 4.24 -11.83
C GLU A 70 -0.96 4.19 -10.87
N GLU A 71 -1.84 5.19 -10.95
CA GLU A 71 -3.01 5.31 -10.07
C GLU A 71 -3.94 4.09 -10.18
N LYS A 72 -4.01 3.48 -11.36
CA LYS A 72 -4.79 2.26 -11.61
C LYS A 72 -4.25 1.07 -10.82
N ASP A 73 -2.92 0.94 -10.71
CA ASP A 73 -2.28 -0.21 -10.08
C ASP A 73 -2.43 -0.12 -8.57
N ILE A 74 -2.21 1.08 -7.99
CA ILE A 74 -2.40 1.28 -6.56
C ILE A 74 -3.87 1.09 -6.16
N PHE A 75 -4.81 1.51 -7.02
CA PHE A 75 -6.23 1.29 -6.80
C PHE A 75 -6.59 -0.20 -6.86
N GLN A 76 -6.05 -0.94 -7.83
CA GLN A 76 -6.25 -2.38 -7.93
C GLN A 76 -5.69 -3.12 -6.70
N LEU A 77 -4.50 -2.76 -6.22
CA LEU A 77 -3.91 -3.34 -5.01
C LEU A 77 -4.74 -3.05 -3.76
N ALA A 78 -5.25 -1.83 -3.62
CA ALA A 78 -6.15 -1.45 -2.54
C ALA A 78 -7.47 -2.24 -2.60
N PHE A 79 -8.05 -2.40 -3.79
CA PHE A 79 -9.25 -3.19 -4.00
C PHE A 79 -9.04 -4.68 -3.67
N ASN A 80 -7.93 -5.26 -4.11
CA ASN A 80 -7.57 -6.64 -3.79
C ASN A 80 -7.42 -6.82 -2.27
N GLN A 81 -6.74 -5.89 -1.59
CA GLN A 81 -6.61 -5.88 -0.14
C GLN A 81 -7.98 -5.81 0.56
N TYR A 82 -8.90 -4.99 0.05
CA TYR A 82 -10.26 -4.87 0.57
C TYR A 82 -11.03 -6.17 0.41
N ALA A 83 -10.93 -6.79 -0.78
CA ALA A 83 -11.59 -8.06 -1.07
C ALA A 83 -11.09 -9.19 -0.14
N GLU A 84 -9.78 -9.24 0.12
CA GLU A 84 -9.17 -10.18 1.07
C GLU A 84 -9.62 -9.93 2.52
N GLN A 85 -9.57 -8.68 2.98
CA GLN A 85 -10.02 -8.32 4.34
C GLN A 85 -11.50 -8.64 4.55
N ARG A 86 -12.32 -8.41 3.53
CA ARG A 86 -13.75 -8.74 3.55
C ARG A 86 -13.97 -10.25 3.60
N LYS A 87 -13.23 -11.06 2.81
CA LYS A 87 -13.30 -12.52 2.86
C LYS A 87 -12.92 -13.05 4.25
N ASN A 88 -11.84 -12.55 4.85
CA ASN A 88 -11.42 -12.94 6.19
C ASN A 88 -12.42 -12.57 7.29
N LYS A 89 -13.18 -11.48 7.12
CA LYS A 89 -14.29 -11.13 8.04
C LYS A 89 -15.52 -12.02 7.87
N LEU A 90 -15.81 -12.48 6.65
CA LEU A 90 -16.98 -13.32 6.37
C LEU A 90 -16.76 -14.81 6.70
N GLY A 91 -15.50 -15.25 6.76
CA GLY A 91 -15.11 -16.61 7.12
C GLY A 91 -14.96 -16.87 8.63
N LYS A 92 -15.38 -15.93 9.48
CA LYS A 92 -15.45 -16.09 10.95
C LYS A 92 -16.88 -16.12 11.44
#